data_AF-A0A485APQ6-F1
#
_entry.id   AF-A0A485APQ6-F1
#
_cell.length_a   1.000
_cell.length_b   1.000
_cell.length_c   1.000
_cell.angle_alpha   90.00
_cell.angle_beta   90.00
_cell.angle_gamma   90.00
#
_symmetry.space_group_name_H-M   'P 1'
#
loop_
_entity.id
_entity.type
_entity.pdbx_description
1 polymer ?
#
loop_
_entity_poly.entity_id
_entity_poly.type
_entity_poly.pdbx_seq_one_letter_code
_entity_poly.pdbx_strand_id
1 'polypeptide(L)'
;MPPSSLIGFSLIRLPYQEKWSGDGAGLKAITGGDAVSVYPKYQNPYSTHIPAVILAVNNNPMCFTDRSGGVSRRRVIIHFPEQIAPEERDPQLRDKIARELAVIVRQLMQQFSDPMSARALLQSQ
;
A
#
# COMPACT_ATOMS: atom_id res chain seq x y z
N MET A 1 11.94 -5.87 -5.11
CA MET A 1 11.73 -5.02 -6.31
C MET A 1 12.69 -3.84 -6.22
N PRO A 2 13.46 -3.49 -7.27
CA PRO A 2 14.43 -2.39 -7.18
C PRO A 2 13.72 -1.01 -7.15
N PRO A 3 14.22 -0.01 -6.39
CA PRO A 3 13.56 1.29 -6.23
C PRO A 3 13.33 2.06 -7.54
N SER A 4 14.19 1.85 -8.54
CA SER A 4 14.07 2.45 -9.87
C SER A 4 12.79 2.06 -10.61
N SER A 5 12.20 0.91 -10.30
CA SER A 5 10.94 0.43 -10.91
C SER A 5 9.67 1.03 -10.29
N LEU A 6 9.81 1.88 -9.26
CA LEU A 6 8.71 2.46 -8.48
C LEU A 6 8.50 3.96 -8.77
N ILE A 7 9.33 4.55 -9.64
CA ILE A 7 9.28 5.97 -9.98
C ILE A 7 8.11 6.22 -10.95
N GLY A 8 7.26 7.20 -10.63
CA GLY A 8 6.06 7.54 -11.41
C GLY A 8 4.78 6.79 -11.01
N PHE A 9 4.87 5.84 -10.07
CA PHE A 9 3.69 5.15 -9.54
C PHE A 9 3.19 5.82 -8.26
N SER A 10 1.90 6.14 -8.22
CA SER A 10 1.21 6.59 -7.00
C SER A 10 0.80 5.43 -6.08
N LEU A 11 0.81 4.20 -6.60
CA LEU A 11 0.49 2.97 -5.87
C LEU A 11 1.57 1.90 -6.11
N ILE A 12 2.15 1.39 -5.04
CA ILE A 12 3.12 0.30 -5.06
C ILE A 12 2.46 -0.93 -4.44
N ARG A 13 2.26 -1.97 -5.25
CA ARG A 13 1.73 -3.25 -4.77
C ARG A 13 2.87 -4.14 -4.30
N LEU A 14 2.85 -4.53 -3.03
CA LEU A 14 3.69 -5.59 -2.50
C LEU A 14 2.95 -6.93 -2.61
N PRO A 15 3.48 -7.91 -3.37
CA PRO A 15 2.91 -9.25 -3.42
C PRO A 15 3.11 -9.97 -2.08
N TYR A 16 2.44 -11.13 -1.93
CA TYR A 16 2.53 -11.96 -0.74
C TYR A 16 3.98 -12.18 -0.31
N GLN A 17 4.30 -11.77 0.92
CA GLN A 17 5.63 -11.91 1.51
C GLN A 17 5.48 -12.08 3.01
N GLU A 18 5.81 -13.27 3.53
CA GLU A 18 5.68 -13.60 4.96
C GLU A 18 6.56 -12.72 5.86
N LYS A 19 7.76 -12.39 5.37
CA LYS A 19 8.76 -11.66 6.13
C LYS A 19 9.45 -10.60 5.28
N TRP A 20 9.48 -9.38 5.79
CA TRP A 20 10.36 -8.33 5.28
C TRP A 20 11.64 -8.31 6.12
N SER A 21 12.75 -8.73 5.52
CA SER A 21 14.09 -8.68 6.12
C SER A 21 14.81 -7.39 5.69
N GLY A 22 15.29 -6.64 6.68
CA GLY A 22 15.98 -5.37 6.49
C GLY A 22 15.46 -4.29 7.44
N ASP A 23 16.19 -3.17 7.53
CA ASP A 23 15.78 -2.00 8.33
C ASP A 23 14.57 -1.26 7.76
N GLY A 24 14.16 -1.61 6.53
CA GLY A 24 13.05 -0.99 5.82
C GLY A 24 13.30 0.48 5.51
N ALA A 25 14.56 0.94 5.40
CA ALA A 25 14.89 2.35 5.19
C ALA A 25 14.18 2.95 3.98
N GLY A 26 14.18 2.25 2.83
CA GLY A 26 13.44 2.68 1.65
C GLY A 26 11.92 2.73 1.88
N LEU A 27 11.36 1.73 2.58
CA LEU A 27 9.93 1.68 2.90
C LEU A 27 9.52 2.84 3.83
N LYS A 28 10.37 3.14 4.83
CA LYS A 28 10.19 4.26 5.75
C LYS A 28 10.30 5.60 5.03
N ALA A 29 11.25 5.74 4.11
CA ALA A 29 11.40 6.97 3.34
C ALA A 29 10.19 7.22 2.44
N ILE A 30 9.72 6.20 1.69
CA ILE A 30 8.52 6.32 0.85
C ILE A 30 7.28 6.66 1.70
N THR A 31 7.03 5.91 2.78
CA THR A 31 5.85 6.15 3.63
C THR A 31 5.95 7.39 4.51
N GLY A 32 7.17 7.91 4.73
CA GLY A 32 7.45 9.13 5.48
C GLY A 32 7.50 10.39 4.61
N GLY A 33 7.63 10.25 3.29
CA GLY A 33 7.82 11.37 2.35
C GLY A 33 9.29 11.81 2.20
N ASP A 34 10.24 11.08 2.79
CA ASP A 34 11.66 11.40 2.72
C ASP A 34 12.27 11.00 1.37
N ALA A 35 13.44 11.55 1.06
CA ALA A 35 14.18 11.18 -0.14
C ALA A 35 14.66 9.73 -0.05
N VAL A 36 14.45 8.97 -1.13
CA VAL A 36 14.88 7.59 -1.29
C VAL A 36 16.17 7.57 -2.10
N SER A 37 17.24 7.02 -1.54
CA SER A 37 18.46 6.74 -2.30
C SER A 37 18.26 5.54 -3.22
N VAL A 38 18.50 5.74 -4.51
CA VAL A 38 18.39 4.73 -5.56
C VAL A 38 19.79 4.41 -6.06
N TYR A 39 20.12 3.12 -6.07
CA TYR A 39 21.39 2.59 -6.56
C TYR A 39 21.11 1.74 -7.82
N PRO A 40 20.90 2.39 -8.98
CA PRO A 40 20.68 1.67 -10.23
C PRO A 40 21.93 0.87 -10.63
N LYS A 41 21.71 -0.30 -11.23
CA LYS A 41 22.82 -1.14 -11.70
C LYS A 41 23.52 -0.41 -12.87
N TYR A 42 24.85 -0.30 -12.80
CA TYR A 42 25.69 0.33 -13.84
C TYR A 42 25.42 1.83 -14.07
N GLN A 43 24.87 2.53 -13.09
CA GLN A 43 24.59 3.96 -13.15
C GLN A 43 24.96 4.64 -11.82
N ASN A 44 25.11 5.96 -11.83
CA ASN A 44 25.41 6.71 -10.63
C ASN A 44 24.23 6.68 -9.65
N PRO A 45 24.49 6.52 -8.34
CA PRO A 45 23.46 6.66 -7.32
C PRO A 45 22.83 8.06 -7.35
N TYR A 46 21.53 8.13 -7.09
CA TYR A 46 20.79 9.39 -6.99
C TYR A 46 19.72 9.31 -5.91
N SER A 47 19.26 10.45 -5.42
CA SER A 47 18.16 10.53 -4.46
C SER A 47 16.91 11.10 -5.13
N THR A 48 15.74 10.52 -4.84
CA THR A 48 14.46 11.00 -5.36
C THR A 48 13.34 10.84 -4.34
N HIS A 49 12.33 11.70 -4.40
CA HIS A 49 11.08 11.50 -3.66
C HIS A 49 10.16 10.57 -4.47
N ILE A 50 9.51 9.63 -3.78
CA ILE A 50 8.54 8.71 -4.38
C ILE A 50 7.21 8.90 -3.62
N PRO A 51 6.29 9.74 -4.13
CA PRO A 51 5.00 9.98 -3.48
C PRO A 51 4.03 8.83 -3.80
N ALA A 52 4.19 7.71 -3.10
CA ALA A 52 3.42 6.50 -3.36
C ALA A 52 2.77 5.93 -2.10
N VAL A 53 1.56 5.41 -2.27
CA VAL A 53 0.89 4.55 -1.29
C VAL A 53 1.35 3.12 -1.50
N ILE A 54 1.59 2.40 -0.41
CA ILE A 54 2.03 1.00 -0.46
C ILE A 54 0.90 0.09 -0.03
N LEU A 55 0.49 -0.80 -0.91
CA LEU A 55 -0.52 -1.81 -0.65
C LEU A 55 0.15 -3.18 -0.52
N ALA A 56 0.13 -3.75 0.68
CA ALA A 56 0.56 -5.12 0.93
C ALA A 56 -0.65 -6.03 1.06
N VAL A 57 -0.70 -7.09 0.24
CA VAL A 57 -1.76 -8.10 0.28
C VAL A 57 -1.15 -9.40 0.77
N ASN A 58 -1.60 -9.86 1.93
CA ASN A 58 -1.08 -11.07 2.57
C ASN A 58 -2.21 -11.81 3.32
N ASN A 59 -2.13 -13.13 3.35
CA ASN A 59 -3.05 -13.98 4.12
C ASN A 59 -2.68 -14.01 5.61
N ASN A 60 -1.40 -13.74 5.94
CA ASN A 60 -0.91 -13.62 7.30
C ASN A 60 -0.37 -12.20 7.53
N PRO A 61 -0.45 -11.63 8.74
CA PRO A 61 0.17 -10.35 9.04
C PRO A 61 1.66 -10.37 8.69
N MET A 62 2.11 -9.42 7.86
CA MET A 62 3.51 -9.34 7.46
C MET A 62 4.40 -9.04 8.68
N CYS A 63 5.42 -9.87 8.87
CA CYS A 63 6.42 -9.68 9.93
C CYS A 63 7.57 -8.80 9.45
N PHE A 64 7.73 -7.64 10.10
CA PHE A 64 8.89 -6.76 9.91
C PHE A 64 9.94 -7.03 10.97
N THR A 65 11.19 -7.22 10.56
CA THR A 65 12.32 -7.40 11.49
C THR A 65 12.89 -6.08 12.02
N ASP A 66 12.29 -4.95 11.66
CA ASP A 66 12.72 -3.61 12.08
C ASP A 66 12.52 -3.41 13.59
N ARG A 67 13.61 -3.22 14.33
CA ARG A 67 13.59 -3.02 15.78
C ARG A 67 12.99 -1.68 16.22
N SER A 68 12.90 -0.70 15.31
CA SER A 68 12.39 0.64 15.63
C SER A 68 10.86 0.77 15.58
N GLY A 69 10.15 -0.26 15.10
CA GLY A 69 8.70 -0.23 14.89
C GLY A 69 8.25 0.86 13.90
N GLY A 70 9.16 1.42 13.11
CA GLY A 70 8.91 2.58 12.27
C GLY A 70 7.92 2.29 11.15
N VAL A 71 7.97 1.08 10.61
CA VAL A 71 7.01 0.63 9.60
C VAL A 71 5.67 0.25 10.23
N SER A 72 5.70 -0.43 11.38
CA SER A 72 4.48 -0.91 12.06
C SER A 72 3.52 0.21 12.46
N ARG A 73 4.02 1.40 12.80
CA ARG A 73 3.18 2.57 13.15
C ARG A 73 2.63 3.36 11.95
N ARG A 74 3.02 3.00 10.72
CA ARG A 74 2.64 3.69 9.48
C ARG A 74 1.72 2.86 8.58
N ARG A 75 1.25 1.70 9.08
CA ARG A 75 0.37 0.79 8.35
C ARG A 75 -1.03 0.84 8.95
N VAL A 76 -2.02 0.65 8.08
CA VAL A 76 -3.40 0.39 8.45
C VAL A 76 -3.69 -1.04 8.00
N ILE A 77 -4.16 -1.89 8.91
CA ILE A 77 -4.44 -3.30 8.62
C ILE A 77 -5.94 -3.43 8.40
N ILE A 78 -6.33 -3.75 7.17
CA ILE A 78 -7.72 -4.11 6.85
C ILE A 78 -7.80 -5.64 6.91
N HIS A 79 -8.38 -6.17 7.97
CA HIS A 79 -8.54 -7.60 8.18
C HIS A 79 -9.84 -8.10 7.55
N PHE A 80 -9.76 -9.16 6.75
CA PHE A 80 -10.92 -9.83 6.15
C PHE A 80 -11.07 -11.22 6.79
N PRO A 81 -11.76 -11.34 7.95
CA PRO A 81 -11.85 -12.60 8.69
C PRO A 81 -12.78 -13.63 8.04
N GLU A 82 -13.75 -13.16 7.25
CA GLU A 82 -14.79 -14.00 6.68
C GLU A 82 -14.33 -14.62 5.35
N GLN A 83 -14.37 -15.95 5.29
CA GLN A 83 -14.13 -16.70 4.07
C GLN A 83 -15.45 -16.90 3.32
N ILE A 84 -15.56 -16.34 2.13
CA ILE A 84 -16.73 -16.51 1.26
C ILE A 84 -16.71 -17.93 0.67
N ALA A 85 -17.77 -18.70 0.94
CA ALA A 85 -17.94 -20.05 0.44
C ALA A 85 -18.02 -20.05 -1.10
N PRO A 86 -17.55 -21.10 -1.81
CA PRO A 86 -17.56 -21.13 -3.27
C PRO A 86 -18.94 -20.84 -3.89
N GLU A 87 -20.01 -21.26 -3.23
CA GLU A 87 -21.40 -21.14 -3.67
C GLU A 87 -21.94 -19.71 -3.54
N GLU A 88 -21.38 -18.93 -2.60
CA GLU A 88 -21.73 -17.53 -2.35
C GLU A 88 -20.93 -16.56 -3.21
N ARG A 89 -19.86 -17.04 -3.87
CA ARG A 89 -19.02 -16.19 -4.72
C ARG A 89 -19.78 -15.81 -5.97
N ASP A 90 -19.97 -14.51 -6.15
CA ASP A 90 -20.49 -13.97 -7.39
C ASP A 90 -19.45 -14.09 -8.52
N PRO A 91 -19.69 -14.93 -9.56
CA PRO A 91 -18.74 -15.10 -10.66
C PRO A 91 -18.56 -13.81 -11.49
N GLN A 92 -19.55 -12.90 -11.45
CA GLN A 92 -19.55 -11.64 -12.19
C GLN A 92 -19.09 -10.46 -11.34
N LEU A 93 -18.59 -10.68 -10.11
CA LEU A 93 -18.19 -9.63 -9.18
C LEU A 93 -17.25 -8.60 -9.83
N ARG A 94 -16.26 -9.06 -10.60
CA ARG A 94 -15.31 -8.18 -11.28
C ARG A 94 -16.01 -7.25 -12.28
N ASP A 95 -16.93 -7.77 -13.06
CA ASP A 95 -17.65 -7.00 -14.07
C ASP A 95 -18.62 -6.01 -13.44
N LYS A 96 -19.28 -6.40 -12.33
CA LYS A 96 -20.13 -5.50 -11.55
C LYS A 96 -19.33 -4.34 -10.96
N ILE A 97 -18.20 -4.64 -10.30
CA ILE A 97 -17.28 -3.62 -9.77
C ILE A 97 -16.79 -2.72 -10.89
N ALA A 98 -16.41 -3.27 -12.05
CA ALA A 98 -15.92 -2.47 -13.18
C ALA A 98 -16.97 -1.48 -13.70
N ARG A 99 -18.25 -1.88 -13.75
CA ARG A 99 -19.36 -1.00 -14.17
C ARG A 99 -19.63 0.12 -13.16
N GLU A 100 -19.47 -0.16 -11.87
CA GLU A 100 -19.76 0.79 -10.79
C GLU A 100 -18.54 1.60 -10.35
N LEU A 101 -17.34 1.26 -10.83
CA LEU A 101 -16.08 1.83 -10.35
C LEU A 101 -16.08 3.36 -10.36
N ALA A 102 -16.57 3.98 -11.45
CA ALA A 102 -16.64 5.43 -11.56
C ALA A 102 -17.55 6.06 -10.49
N VAL A 103 -18.66 5.39 -10.17
CA VAL A 103 -19.61 5.85 -9.14
C VAL A 103 -19.01 5.68 -7.75
N ILE A 104 -18.36 4.53 -7.47
CA ILE A 104 -17.66 4.28 -6.21
C ILE A 104 -16.59 5.35 -5.96
N VAL A 105 -15.74 5.62 -6.94
CA VAL A 105 -14.69 6.65 -6.83
C VAL A 105 -15.31 8.02 -6.61
N ARG A 106 -16.36 8.37 -7.35
CA ARG A 106 -17.06 9.66 -7.17
C ARG A 106 -17.64 9.79 -5.76
N GLN A 107 -18.31 8.76 -5.25
CA GLN A 107 -18.87 8.78 -3.90
C GLN A 107 -17.78 8.95 -2.84
N LEU A 108 -16.66 8.24 -2.98
CA LEU A 108 -15.50 8.41 -2.09
C LEU A 108 -14.95 9.84 -2.13
N MET A 109 -14.81 10.42 -3.33
CA MET A 109 -14.34 11.80 -3.49
C MET A 109 -15.31 12.85 -2.92
N GLN A 110 -16.62 12.58 -2.96
CA GLN A 110 -17.64 13.45 -2.38
C GLN A 110 -17.71 13.32 -0.86
N GLN A 111 -17.64 12.11 -0.34
CA GLN A 111 -17.67 11.83 1.09
C GLN A 111 -16.40 12.32 1.80
N PHE A 112 -15.25 12.19 1.15
CA PHE A 112 -13.94 12.60 1.66
C PHE A 112 -13.38 13.79 0.88
N SER A 113 -14.18 14.85 0.76
CA SER A 113 -13.74 16.11 0.14
C SER A 113 -12.56 16.75 0.88
N ASP A 114 -12.47 16.52 2.19
CA ASP A 114 -11.27 16.78 2.99
C ASP A 114 -10.45 15.48 3.16
N PRO A 115 -9.23 15.41 2.61
CA PRO A 115 -8.35 14.25 2.75
C PRO A 115 -7.99 13.91 4.20
N MET A 116 -7.99 14.90 5.11
CA MET A 116 -7.64 14.66 6.52
C MET A 116 -8.71 13.86 7.25
N SER A 117 -9.98 14.04 6.87
CA SER A 117 -11.10 13.26 7.39
C SER A 117 -10.96 11.76 7.08
N ALA A 118 -10.59 11.41 5.84
CA ALA A 118 -10.30 10.01 5.46
C ALA A 118 -9.10 9.45 6.23
N ARG A 119 -8.04 10.25 6.37
CA ARG A 119 -6.83 9.85 7.10
C ARG A 119 -7.12 9.55 8.56
N ALA A 120 -7.94 10.36 9.22
CA ALA A 120 -8.31 10.16 10.62
C ALA A 120 -9.06 8.83 10.83
N LEU A 121 -10.02 8.50 9.95
CA LEU A 121 -10.74 7.22 10.00
C LEU A 121 -9.83 6.01 9.78
N LEU A 122 -8.85 6.13 8.89
CA LEU A 122 -7.86 5.08 8.66
C LEU A 122 -6.93 4.89 9.85
N GLN A 123 -6.62 5.96 10.59
CA GLN A 123 -5.78 5.90 11.79
C GLN A 123 -6.51 5.38 13.04
N SER A 124 -7.85 5.40 13.05
CA SER A 124 -8.65 4.90 14.17
C SER A 124 -8.94 3.40 14.12
N GLN A 125 -8.51 2.70 13.05
CA GLN A 125 -8.68 1.25 12.87
C GLN A 125 -7.59 0.44 13.57
#